data_AF-A0A9D2I0C7-F1
#
_entry.id   AF-A0A9D2I0C7-F1
#
_cell.length_a   1.000
_cell.length_b   1.000
_cell.length_c   1.000
_cell.angle_alpha   90.00
_cell.angle_beta   90.00
_cell.angle_gamma   90.00
#
_symmetry.space_group_name_H-M   'P 1'
#
loop_
_entity.id
_entity.type
_entity.pdbx_description
1 polymer ?
#
loop_
_entity_poly.entity_id
_entity_poly.type
_entity_poly.pdbx_seq_one_letter_code
_entity_poly.pdbx_strand_id
1 'polypeptide(L)'
;MNLQEARSIIQDIAMNKEISTVEKHTRTAGVITSYVKEKINVTLIVVGGLSVEMYTQGKYMTNDIDFVGPDHQAIMDCLADLGYISMEEAGINMLGGNVMRFHPKLESLVEIPDSKLKNADEDRIICIQTSDGLSINVIGLEDIIADRIRATIHYKIGIHKQHIADMLMNNSVDIPYLQSTLYGEEVDLLDAYLEEIVNPFSPKSQLAQLRRKLSLSDSTLRRIYSDFDDLILFMIKPDTYIGMTTNPYLMVYVYNEDEDAMEPLYDISEKSEMTMDEMIAWFLEPINTNEIDFTSFTKMLKSVLNAAE
;
A
#
# COMPACT_ATOMS: atom_id res chain seq x y z
N MET A 1 24.85 19.22 16.72
CA MET A 1 24.37 18.70 18.03
C MET A 1 25.43 17.78 18.64
N ASN A 2 25.73 17.89 19.94
CA ASN A 2 26.73 17.01 20.57
C ASN A 2 26.11 15.68 21.09
N LEU A 3 26.94 14.67 21.39
CA LEU A 3 26.46 13.33 21.76
C LEU A 3 25.65 13.31 23.07
N GLN A 4 26.05 14.09 24.07
CA GLN A 4 25.37 14.09 25.37
C GLN A 4 23.97 14.70 25.25
N GLU A 5 23.85 15.78 24.49
CA GLU A 5 22.58 16.40 24.11
C GLU A 5 21.70 15.42 23.32
N ALA A 6 22.24 14.79 22.28
CA ALA A 6 21.49 13.83 21.44
C ALA A 6 20.93 12.65 22.27
N ARG A 7 21.75 12.05 23.14
CA ARG A 7 21.32 10.97 24.03
C ARG A 7 20.26 11.42 25.04
N SER A 8 20.36 12.65 25.55
CA SER A 8 19.35 13.22 26.45
C SER A 8 18.00 13.31 25.74
N ILE A 9 17.97 13.84 24.51
CA ILE A 9 16.73 13.99 23.74
C ILE A 9 16.13 12.61 23.41
N ILE A 10 16.94 11.62 22.99
CA ILE A 10 16.47 10.24 22.75
C ILE A 10 15.85 9.63 24.01
N GLN A 11 16.46 9.85 25.18
CA GLN A 11 15.92 9.37 26.44
C GLN A 11 14.57 10.04 26.76
N ASP A 12 14.45 11.35 26.54
CA ASP A 12 13.20 12.07 26.74
C ASP A 12 12.09 11.57 25.79
N ILE A 13 12.41 11.32 24.50
CA ILE A 13 11.48 10.73 23.53
C ILE A 13 11.00 9.34 24.00
N ALA A 14 11.93 8.49 24.42
CA ALA A 14 11.62 7.12 24.86
C ALA A 14 10.73 7.09 26.12
N MET A 15 10.93 8.03 27.05
CA MET A 15 10.18 8.08 28.32
C MET A 15 8.84 8.83 28.21
N ASN A 16 8.65 9.64 27.16
CA ASN A 16 7.45 10.44 27.00
C ASN A 16 6.28 9.62 26.41
N LYS A 17 5.24 9.42 27.24
CA LYS A 17 4.03 8.67 26.89
C LYS A 17 2.93 9.52 26.24
N GLU A 18 3.06 10.85 26.29
CA GLU A 18 2.05 11.79 25.82
C GLU A 18 2.21 12.14 24.34
N ILE A 19 3.40 11.91 23.76
CA ILE A 19 3.66 12.15 22.34
C ILE A 19 3.25 10.93 21.48
N SER A 20 2.66 11.22 20.32
CA SER A 20 2.24 10.19 19.35
C SER A 20 3.42 9.42 18.77
N THR A 21 3.15 8.24 18.20
CA THR A 21 4.15 7.43 17.50
C THR A 21 4.83 8.22 16.36
N VAL A 22 4.04 8.93 15.54
CA VAL A 22 4.53 9.82 14.48
C VAL A 22 5.53 10.85 15.03
N GLU A 23 5.18 11.52 16.15
CA GLU A 23 6.05 12.53 16.77
C GLU A 23 7.33 11.89 17.32
N LYS A 24 7.24 10.67 17.90
CA LYS A 24 8.42 9.93 18.35
C LYS A 24 9.38 9.63 17.20
N HIS A 25 8.88 9.10 16.09
CA HIS A 25 9.72 8.76 14.93
C HIS A 25 10.30 10.01 14.27
N THR A 26 9.48 11.05 14.08
CA THR A 26 9.90 12.33 13.51
C THR A 26 11.01 12.98 14.34
N ARG A 27 10.83 13.08 15.67
CA ARG A 27 11.85 13.64 16.56
C ARG A 27 13.11 12.78 16.63
N THR A 28 12.96 11.45 16.69
CA THR A 28 14.11 10.53 16.65
C THR A 28 14.91 10.71 15.38
N ALA A 29 14.24 10.82 14.23
CA ALA A 29 14.89 11.08 12.96
C ALA A 29 15.62 12.43 12.93
N GLY A 30 15.05 13.45 13.57
CA GLY A 30 15.67 14.77 13.73
C GLY A 30 16.94 14.76 14.59
N VAL A 31 16.95 13.98 15.68
CA VAL A 31 18.15 13.79 16.50
C VAL A 31 19.25 13.09 15.71
N ILE A 32 18.92 11.99 15.03
CA ILE A 32 19.88 11.24 14.21
C ILE A 32 20.47 12.14 13.13
N THR A 33 19.62 12.83 12.37
CA THR A 33 20.03 13.76 11.30
C THR A 33 20.96 14.85 11.84
N SER A 34 20.60 15.48 12.97
CA SER A 34 21.38 16.55 13.58
C SER A 34 22.74 16.07 14.10
N TYR A 35 22.79 14.87 14.68
CA TYR A 35 24.02 14.29 15.20
C TYR A 35 24.96 13.84 14.09
N VAL A 36 24.44 13.12 13.10
CA VAL A 36 25.21 12.68 11.91
C VAL A 36 25.77 13.87 11.15
N LYS A 37 24.97 14.93 10.97
CA LYS A 37 25.44 16.15 10.31
C LYS A 37 26.57 16.82 11.06
N GLU A 38 26.48 16.94 12.38
CA GLU A 38 27.54 17.54 13.20
C GLU A 38 28.81 16.69 13.20
N LYS A 39 28.67 15.37 13.36
CA LYS A 39 29.81 14.47 13.59
C LYS A 39 30.60 14.19 12.31
N ILE A 40 29.92 13.97 11.19
CA ILE A 40 30.55 13.51 9.94
C ILE A 40 30.18 14.37 8.71
N ASN A 41 29.46 15.48 8.90
CA ASN A 41 29.03 16.39 7.82
C ASN A 41 28.15 15.74 6.74
N VAL A 42 27.53 14.60 7.05
CA VAL A 42 26.60 13.91 6.14
C VAL A 42 25.19 14.44 6.34
N THR A 43 24.50 14.72 5.24
CA THR A 43 23.08 15.05 5.23
C THR A 43 22.28 13.77 4.98
N LEU A 44 21.40 13.42 5.91
CA LEU A 44 20.47 12.30 5.73
C LEU A 44 19.14 12.78 5.16
N ILE A 45 18.50 11.90 4.38
CA ILE A 45 17.16 12.11 3.82
C ILE A 45 16.28 10.95 4.27
N VAL A 46 15.19 11.26 4.95
CA VAL A 46 14.16 10.29 5.35
C VAL A 46 13.43 9.80 4.09
N VAL A 47 13.35 8.48 3.95
CA VAL A 47 12.63 7.80 2.86
C VAL A 47 11.66 6.77 3.47
N GLY A 48 11.12 5.89 2.63
CA GLY A 48 10.44 4.67 3.09
C GLY A 48 9.22 4.92 3.97
N GLY A 49 9.01 4.07 4.98
CA GLY A 49 7.78 4.06 5.76
C GLY A 49 7.48 5.39 6.46
N LEU A 50 8.50 6.00 7.07
CA LEU A 50 8.32 7.23 7.85
C LEU A 50 7.89 8.41 6.97
N SER A 51 8.42 8.50 5.75
CA SER A 51 7.97 9.54 4.80
C SER A 51 6.49 9.37 4.42
N VAL A 52 6.03 8.12 4.24
CA VAL A 52 4.61 7.82 3.98
C VAL A 52 3.74 8.18 5.19
N GLU A 53 4.17 7.85 6.41
CA GLU A 53 3.47 8.20 7.64
C GLU A 53 3.28 9.72 7.76
N MET A 54 4.32 10.51 7.42
CA MET A 54 4.24 11.97 7.38
C MET A 54 3.25 12.48 6.33
N TYR A 55 3.36 12.04 5.08
CA TYR A 55 2.49 12.51 3.99
C TYR A 55 1.04 12.02 4.09
N THR A 56 0.80 10.92 4.81
CA THR A 56 -0.56 10.44 5.12
C THR A 56 -1.11 11.03 6.42
N GLN A 57 -0.36 11.92 7.09
CA GLN A 57 -0.75 12.56 8.36
C GLN A 57 -1.10 11.53 9.46
N GLY A 58 -0.36 10.42 9.51
CA GLY A 58 -0.51 9.36 10.51
C GLY A 58 -1.61 8.33 10.22
N LYS A 59 -2.25 8.33 9.04
CA LYS A 59 -3.18 7.26 8.64
C LYS A 59 -2.48 5.93 8.37
N TYR A 60 -1.21 5.99 7.96
CA TYR A 60 -0.28 4.88 7.98
C TYR A 60 0.72 5.09 9.12
N MET A 61 1.12 4.01 9.79
CA MET A 61 2.15 4.02 10.83
C MET A 61 3.22 2.99 10.50
N THR A 62 4.48 3.35 10.70
CA THR A 62 5.64 2.43 10.66
C THR A 62 6.38 2.48 12.00
N ASN A 63 7.19 1.47 12.29
CA ASN A 63 8.15 1.48 13.42
C ASN A 63 9.61 1.64 12.97
N ASP A 64 9.80 1.73 11.65
CA ASP A 64 11.11 1.74 11.01
C ASP A 64 11.39 3.14 10.46
N ILE A 65 12.61 3.62 10.65
CA ILE A 65 13.10 4.89 10.15
C ILE A 65 14.14 4.61 9.06
N ASP A 66 13.76 4.86 7.81
CA ASP A 66 14.64 4.64 6.67
C ASP A 66 15.33 5.95 6.28
N PHE A 67 16.66 5.91 6.16
CA PHE A 67 17.43 7.04 5.62
C PHE A 67 18.23 6.66 4.40
N VAL A 68 18.39 7.61 3.51
CA VAL A 68 19.44 7.59 2.49
C VAL A 68 20.55 8.55 2.88
N GLY A 69 21.80 8.11 2.74
CA GLY A 69 22.96 8.97 2.99
C GLY A 69 24.30 8.30 2.65
N PRO A 70 25.31 9.08 2.23
CA PRO A 70 26.64 8.56 1.91
C PRO A 70 27.37 8.06 3.15
N ASP A 71 28.36 7.18 2.94
CA ASP A 71 29.23 6.63 3.99
C ASP A 71 28.48 5.82 5.07
N HIS A 72 27.89 4.72 4.61
CA HIS A 72 27.09 3.81 5.44
C HIS A 72 27.78 3.42 6.75
N GLN A 73 29.07 3.08 6.75
CA GLN A 73 29.76 2.66 7.98
C GLN A 73 29.86 3.81 8.98
N ALA A 74 30.20 5.02 8.53
CA ALA A 74 30.27 6.18 9.42
C ALA A 74 28.89 6.54 10.02
N ILE A 75 27.81 6.39 9.25
CA ILE A 75 26.44 6.55 9.76
C ILE A 75 26.13 5.48 10.82
N MET A 76 26.49 4.21 10.56
CA MET A 76 26.29 3.12 11.51
C MET A 76 27.03 3.33 12.84
N ASP A 77 28.25 3.88 12.78
CA ASP A 77 29.02 4.24 13.98
C ASP A 77 28.33 5.37 14.77
N CYS A 78 27.73 6.35 14.07
CA CYS A 78 26.93 7.39 14.72
C CYS A 78 25.68 6.82 15.40
N LEU A 79 24.99 5.86 14.76
CA LEU A 79 23.85 5.18 15.36
C LEU A 79 24.27 4.39 16.62
N ALA A 80 25.44 3.75 16.58
CA ALA A 80 26.01 3.07 17.75
C ALA A 80 26.26 4.03 18.92
N ASP A 81 26.79 5.24 18.64
CA ASP A 81 26.92 6.26 19.68
C ASP A 81 25.57 6.64 20.28
N LEU A 82 24.52 6.73 19.47
CA LEU A 82 23.17 7.08 19.93
C LEU A 82 22.48 5.94 20.69
N GLY A 83 23.14 4.78 20.85
CA GLY A 83 22.64 3.65 21.63
C GLY A 83 21.89 2.61 20.81
N TYR A 84 21.94 2.71 19.47
CA TYR A 84 21.48 1.63 18.62
C TYR A 84 22.50 0.49 18.60
N ILE A 85 22.00 -0.74 18.53
CA ILE A 85 22.78 -1.96 18.45
C ILE A 85 22.56 -2.65 17.11
N SER A 86 23.47 -3.53 16.72
CA SER A 86 23.28 -4.39 15.55
C SER A 86 22.10 -5.33 15.74
N MET A 87 21.52 -5.80 14.63
CA MET A 87 20.44 -6.79 14.66
C MET A 87 20.87 -8.09 15.34
N GLU A 88 22.14 -8.50 15.15
CA GLU A 88 22.73 -9.67 15.82
C GLU A 88 22.79 -9.48 17.34
N GLU A 89 23.27 -8.33 17.82
CA GLU A 89 23.28 -8.01 19.26
C GLU A 89 21.87 -7.93 19.86
N ALA A 90 20.88 -7.54 19.05
CA ALA A 90 19.47 -7.56 19.44
C ALA A 90 18.87 -8.99 19.46
N GLY A 91 19.61 -10.00 19.01
CA GLY A 91 19.13 -11.38 18.89
C GLY A 91 18.17 -11.60 17.71
N ILE A 92 18.17 -10.69 16.73
CA ILE A 92 17.29 -10.71 15.56
C ILE A 92 18.09 -11.12 14.33
N ASN A 93 17.88 -12.36 13.87
CA ASN A 93 18.53 -12.86 12.66
C ASN A 93 17.60 -12.71 11.46
N MET A 94 17.86 -11.68 10.64
CA MET A 94 17.10 -11.41 9.41
C MET A 94 18.03 -11.13 8.23
N LEU A 95 17.59 -11.55 7.04
CA LEU A 95 18.26 -11.21 5.78
C LEU A 95 18.24 -9.68 5.60
N GLY A 96 19.41 -9.09 5.34
CA GLY A 96 19.56 -7.63 5.22
C GLY A 96 19.81 -6.89 6.55
N GLY A 97 19.89 -7.59 7.69
CA GLY A 97 20.11 -6.93 8.99
C GLY A 97 21.44 -6.15 9.13
N ASN A 98 22.37 -6.28 8.18
CA ASN A 98 23.63 -5.52 8.17
C ASN A 98 23.44 -4.02 7.88
N VAL A 99 22.38 -3.65 7.17
CA VAL A 99 22.00 -2.24 6.90
C VAL A 99 21.04 -1.67 7.94
N MET A 100 20.74 -2.44 8.99
CA MET A 100 19.79 -2.08 10.03
C MET A 100 20.45 -1.97 11.40
N ARG A 101 19.85 -1.13 12.25
CA ARG A 101 20.20 -0.97 13.66
C ARG A 101 18.93 -0.86 14.49
N PHE A 102 18.96 -1.41 15.70
CA PHE A 102 17.82 -1.43 16.62
C PHE A 102 18.13 -0.63 17.89
N HIS A 103 17.19 0.16 18.38
CA HIS A 103 17.35 0.87 19.66
C HIS A 103 16.43 0.28 20.75
N PRO A 104 16.96 -0.48 21.75
CA PRO A 104 16.13 -1.24 22.68
C PRO A 104 15.15 -0.43 23.52
N LYS A 105 15.47 0.83 23.86
CA LYS A 105 14.57 1.68 24.65
C LYS A 105 13.48 2.36 23.83
N LEU A 106 13.75 2.57 22.54
CA LEU A 106 12.78 3.19 21.63
C LEU A 106 11.92 2.12 20.96
N GLU A 107 12.38 0.87 20.96
CA GLU A 107 11.79 -0.26 20.22
C GLU A 107 11.64 0.06 18.72
N SER A 108 12.56 0.89 18.19
CA SER A 108 12.56 1.37 16.80
C SER A 108 13.73 0.80 16.01
N LEU A 109 13.50 0.57 14.71
CA LEU A 109 14.55 0.21 13.75
C LEU A 109 14.97 1.43 12.93
N VAL A 110 16.25 1.48 12.58
CA VAL A 110 16.79 2.41 11.60
C VAL A 110 17.46 1.60 10.49
N GLU A 111 17.11 1.87 9.24
CA GLU A 111 17.71 1.27 8.06
C GLU A 111 18.40 2.34 7.19
N ILE A 112 19.56 2.00 6.62
CA ILE A 112 20.24 2.81 5.60
C ILE A 112 20.29 2.02 4.28
N PRO A 113 19.18 1.92 3.52
CA PRO A 113 19.09 1.06 2.34
C PRO A 113 20.00 1.48 1.19
N ASP A 114 20.36 2.77 1.08
CA ASP A 114 21.19 3.28 0.00
C ASP A 114 22.02 4.51 0.38
N SER A 115 23.04 4.77 -0.43
CA SER A 115 23.95 5.90 -0.32
C SER A 115 23.41 7.19 -0.95
N LYS A 116 22.44 7.09 -1.86
CA LYS A 116 21.83 8.22 -2.58
C LYS A 116 20.41 7.91 -3.02
N LEU A 117 19.63 8.96 -3.28
CA LEU A 117 18.28 8.78 -3.82
C LEU A 117 18.37 8.23 -5.25
N LYS A 118 17.58 7.21 -5.54
CA LYS A 118 17.45 6.62 -6.88
C LYS A 118 16.11 7.03 -7.46
N ASN A 119 16.10 7.52 -8.70
CA ASN A 119 14.87 7.88 -9.43
C ASN A 119 13.97 8.88 -8.67
N ALA A 120 14.59 9.84 -7.99
CA ALA A 120 13.95 10.93 -7.28
C ALA A 120 14.69 12.24 -7.55
N ASP A 121 13.99 13.37 -7.44
CA ASP A 121 14.55 14.69 -7.69
C ASP A 121 14.98 15.34 -6.36
N GLU A 122 16.27 15.65 -6.25
CA GLU A 122 16.83 16.26 -5.05
C GLU A 122 16.25 17.66 -4.78
N ASP A 123 15.80 18.38 -5.81
CA ASP A 123 15.18 19.70 -5.67
C ASP A 123 13.77 19.61 -5.05
N ARG A 124 13.18 18.42 -4.97
CA ARG A 124 11.88 18.16 -4.33
C ARG A 124 11.98 17.71 -2.87
N ILE A 125 13.19 17.56 -2.34
CA ILE A 125 13.40 17.27 -0.93
C ILE A 125 12.87 18.43 -0.09
N ILE A 126 12.02 18.11 0.89
CA ILE A 126 11.49 19.10 1.83
C ILE A 126 12.19 19.01 3.18
N CYS A 127 12.31 20.14 3.87
CA CYS A 127 12.78 20.19 5.25
C CYS A 127 11.59 20.40 6.19
N ILE A 128 11.36 19.45 7.09
CA ILE A 128 10.35 19.54 8.14
C ILE A 128 11.05 19.88 9.46
N GLN A 129 10.46 20.82 10.21
CA GLN A 129 10.91 21.15 11.56
C GLN A 129 9.98 20.55 12.61
N THR A 130 10.56 19.91 13.61
CA THR A 130 9.84 19.42 14.79
C THR A 130 9.51 20.56 15.74
N SER A 131 8.58 20.30 16.67
CA SER A 131 8.17 21.26 17.70
C SER A 131 9.33 21.77 18.59
N ASP A 132 10.36 20.95 18.76
CA ASP A 132 11.60 21.25 19.51
C ASP A 132 12.75 21.77 18.64
N GLY A 133 12.49 22.12 17.37
CA GLY A 133 13.43 22.79 16.49
C GLY A 133 14.43 21.88 15.77
N LEU A 134 14.27 20.55 15.84
CA LEU A 134 15.05 19.62 15.03
C LEU A 134 14.60 19.72 13.57
N SER A 135 15.54 19.53 12.64
CA SER A 135 15.26 19.57 11.20
C SER A 135 15.50 18.19 10.59
N ILE A 136 14.57 17.77 9.72
CA ILE A 136 14.66 16.53 8.95
C ILE A 136 14.44 16.83 7.47
N ASN A 137 15.28 16.25 6.62
CA ASN A 137 15.04 16.27 5.18
C ASN A 137 14.23 15.03 4.81
N VAL A 138 13.19 15.20 4.01
CA VAL A 138 12.27 14.12 3.62
C VAL A 138 12.19 14.10 2.10
N ILE A 139 12.22 12.89 1.53
CA ILE A 139 11.99 12.67 0.09
C ILE A 139 10.73 13.39 -0.39
N GLY A 140 10.75 13.92 -1.62
CA GLY A 140 9.60 14.58 -2.22
C GLY A 140 8.36 13.67 -2.29
N LEU A 141 7.18 14.29 -2.17
CA LEU A 141 5.89 13.59 -2.15
C LEU A 141 5.67 12.73 -3.39
N GLU A 142 5.91 13.26 -4.58
CA GLU A 142 5.74 12.51 -5.82
C GLU A 142 6.73 11.34 -5.91
N ASP A 143 7.97 11.54 -5.46
CA ASP A 143 9.00 10.52 -5.53
C ASP A 143 8.71 9.35 -4.58
N ILE A 144 8.16 9.60 -3.39
CA ILE A 144 7.71 8.51 -2.50
C ILE A 144 6.45 7.82 -3.03
N ILE A 145 5.52 8.53 -3.67
CA ILE A 145 4.38 7.90 -4.36
C ILE A 145 4.90 6.95 -5.46
N ALA A 146 5.86 7.40 -6.26
CA ALA A 146 6.50 6.60 -7.30
C ALA A 146 7.21 5.36 -6.72
N ASP A 147 7.94 5.51 -5.61
CA ASP A 147 8.53 4.38 -4.88
C ASP A 147 7.47 3.35 -4.45
N ARG A 148 6.34 3.80 -3.89
CA ARG A 148 5.25 2.91 -3.49
C ARG A 148 4.60 2.17 -4.66
N ILE A 149 4.45 2.82 -5.82
CA ILE A 149 3.96 2.20 -7.06
C ILE A 149 4.90 1.07 -7.50
N ARG A 150 6.20 1.35 -7.54
CA ARG A 150 7.23 0.37 -7.92
C ARG A 150 7.27 -0.80 -6.94
N ALA A 151 7.15 -0.53 -5.64
CA ALA A 151 7.05 -1.56 -4.61
C ALA A 151 5.83 -2.46 -4.81
N THR A 152 4.65 -1.90 -5.16
CA THR A 152 3.46 -2.70 -5.48
C THR A 152 3.72 -3.67 -6.63
N ILE A 153 4.34 -3.20 -7.72
CA ILE A 153 4.63 -4.04 -8.88
C ILE A 153 5.68 -5.11 -8.55
N HIS A 154 6.79 -4.69 -7.93
CA HIS A 154 7.92 -5.57 -7.64
C HIS A 154 7.55 -6.69 -6.67
N TYR A 155 6.90 -6.35 -5.56
CA TYR A 155 6.54 -7.34 -4.52
C TYR A 155 5.18 -8.00 -4.78
N LYS A 156 4.37 -7.46 -5.70
CA LYS A 156 2.99 -7.90 -5.96
C LYS A 156 2.10 -7.83 -4.71
N ILE A 157 2.31 -6.81 -3.87
CA ILE A 157 1.59 -6.59 -2.62
C ILE A 157 0.70 -5.35 -2.74
N GLY A 158 -0.59 -5.52 -2.42
CA GLY A 158 -1.59 -4.45 -2.52
C GLY A 158 -1.60 -3.44 -1.37
N ILE A 159 -0.84 -3.67 -0.29
CA ILE A 159 -0.86 -2.82 0.92
C ILE A 159 -0.53 -1.36 0.63
N HIS A 160 0.37 -1.11 -0.34
CA HIS A 160 0.77 0.25 -0.69
C HIS A 160 -0.33 1.06 -1.38
N LYS A 161 -1.40 0.43 -1.88
CA LYS A 161 -2.51 1.14 -2.52
C LYS A 161 -3.13 2.17 -1.57
N GLN A 162 -3.44 1.77 -0.34
CA GLN A 162 -4.05 2.67 0.63
C GLN A 162 -3.12 3.85 0.92
N HIS A 163 -1.82 3.59 1.03
CA HIS A 163 -0.82 4.64 1.25
C HIS A 163 -0.77 5.63 0.08
N ILE A 164 -0.76 5.12 -1.15
CA ILE A 164 -0.78 5.94 -2.37
C ILE A 164 -2.06 6.77 -2.43
N ALA A 165 -3.23 6.15 -2.18
CA ALA A 165 -4.51 6.84 -2.18
C ALA A 165 -4.56 7.94 -1.12
N ASP A 166 -4.11 7.67 0.12
CA ASP A 166 -4.05 8.69 1.16
C ASP A 166 -3.08 9.82 0.81
N MET A 167 -1.92 9.53 0.22
CA MET A 167 -1.01 10.58 -0.22
C MET A 167 -1.61 11.43 -1.34
N LEU A 168 -2.24 10.80 -2.35
CA LEU A 168 -2.90 11.49 -3.47
C LEU A 168 -4.09 12.36 -3.02
N MET A 169 -4.90 11.88 -2.07
CA MET A 169 -6.12 12.56 -1.65
C MET A 169 -5.89 13.67 -0.62
N ASN A 170 -4.84 13.57 0.22
CA ASN A 170 -4.62 14.51 1.33
C ASN A 170 -3.54 15.55 1.03
N ASN A 171 -2.94 15.53 -0.16
CA ASN A 171 -1.88 16.46 -0.54
C ASN A 171 -2.11 17.01 -1.95
N SER A 172 -1.50 18.16 -2.25
CA SER A 172 -1.44 18.70 -3.60
C SER A 172 -0.29 18.02 -4.35
N VAL A 173 -0.61 17.10 -5.25
CA VAL A 173 0.38 16.31 -6.01
C VAL A 173 0.58 16.89 -7.41
N ASP A 174 1.83 17.07 -7.81
CA ASP A 174 2.22 17.40 -9.18
C ASP A 174 2.15 16.14 -10.06
N ILE A 175 0.93 15.83 -10.53
CA ILE A 175 0.66 14.64 -11.36
C ILE A 175 1.53 14.61 -12.63
N PRO A 176 1.72 15.70 -13.40
CA PRO A 176 2.62 15.70 -14.55
C PRO A 176 4.05 15.28 -14.21
N TYR A 177 4.61 15.81 -13.11
CA TYR A 177 5.93 15.37 -12.65
C TYR A 177 5.92 13.89 -12.25
N LEU A 178 4.97 13.48 -11.40
CA LEU A 178 4.86 12.09 -10.94
C LEU A 178 4.82 11.11 -12.12
N GLN A 179 3.95 11.36 -13.11
CA GLN A 179 3.86 10.55 -14.33
C GLN A 179 5.19 10.52 -15.11
N SER A 180 5.93 11.63 -15.16
CA SER A 180 7.23 11.69 -15.84
C SER A 180 8.32 10.82 -15.19
N THR A 181 8.15 10.45 -13.91
CA THR A 181 9.08 9.55 -13.21
C THR A 181 8.78 8.06 -13.45
N LEU A 182 7.62 7.73 -14.02
CA LEU A 182 7.12 6.36 -14.18
C LEU A 182 7.18 5.90 -15.65
N TYR A 183 7.17 4.58 -15.87
CA TYR A 183 7.14 4.00 -17.23
C TYR A 183 6.38 2.68 -17.28
N GLY A 184 5.76 2.39 -18.43
CA GLY A 184 5.05 1.13 -18.70
C GLY A 184 3.96 0.85 -17.66
N GLU A 185 4.00 -0.35 -17.06
CA GLU A 185 3.03 -0.81 -16.06
C GLU A 185 2.93 0.12 -14.83
N GLU A 186 3.99 0.88 -14.51
CA GLU A 186 3.97 1.86 -13.41
C GLU A 186 2.98 3.01 -13.68
N VAL A 187 2.92 3.48 -14.93
CA VAL A 187 1.99 4.54 -15.37
C VAL A 187 0.56 3.99 -15.40
N ASP A 188 0.38 2.78 -15.95
CA ASP A 188 -0.94 2.13 -16.01
C ASP A 188 -1.54 1.95 -14.60
N LEU A 189 -0.69 1.62 -13.61
CA LEU A 189 -1.11 1.47 -12.22
C LEU A 189 -1.49 2.81 -11.58
N LEU A 190 -0.71 3.87 -11.81
CA LEU A 190 -1.04 5.22 -11.34
C LEU A 190 -2.37 5.70 -11.93
N ASP A 191 -2.54 5.59 -13.25
CA ASP A 191 -3.75 6.04 -13.93
C ASP A 191 -4.99 5.26 -13.46
N ALA A 192 -4.84 3.96 -13.18
CA ALA A 192 -5.91 3.16 -12.55
C ALA A 192 -6.27 3.67 -11.15
N TYR A 193 -5.28 4.04 -10.32
CA TYR A 193 -5.54 4.60 -9.01
C TYR A 193 -6.17 6.00 -9.07
N LEU A 194 -5.72 6.86 -9.99
CA LEU A 194 -6.33 8.18 -10.19
C LEU A 194 -7.78 8.06 -10.65
N GLU A 195 -8.07 7.17 -11.61
CA GLU A 195 -9.44 6.90 -12.08
C GLU A 195 -10.34 6.41 -10.95
N GLU A 196 -9.83 5.57 -10.04
CA GLU A 196 -10.60 5.11 -8.88
C GLU A 196 -10.87 6.19 -7.84
N ILE A 197 -9.94 7.12 -7.66
CA ILE A 197 -10.13 8.24 -6.72
C ILE A 197 -11.14 9.24 -7.29
N VAL A 198 -11.07 9.53 -8.59
CA VAL A 198 -11.93 10.52 -9.26
C VAL A 198 -13.33 9.93 -9.54
N ASN A 199 -13.39 8.69 -10.04
CA ASN A 199 -14.61 8.00 -10.44
C ASN A 199 -14.69 6.60 -9.81
N PRO A 200 -14.86 6.48 -8.48
CA PRO A 200 -14.83 5.19 -7.78
C PRO A 200 -15.91 4.19 -8.25
N PHE A 201 -16.98 4.70 -8.85
CA PHE A 201 -18.10 3.92 -9.37
C PHE A 201 -18.05 3.68 -10.89
N SER A 202 -17.00 4.13 -11.59
CA SER A 202 -16.90 3.83 -13.03
C SER A 202 -16.67 2.32 -13.23
N PRO A 203 -17.17 1.73 -14.35
CA PRO A 203 -16.90 0.34 -14.72
C PRO A 203 -15.44 -0.09 -14.55
N LYS A 204 -14.52 0.76 -15.04
CA LYS A 204 -13.07 0.55 -14.98
C LYS A 204 -12.58 0.51 -13.53
N SER A 205 -13.05 1.44 -12.69
CA SER A 205 -12.71 1.51 -11.27
C SER A 205 -13.23 0.29 -10.50
N GLN A 206 -14.47 -0.10 -10.75
CA GLN A 206 -15.07 -1.28 -10.12
C GLN A 206 -14.33 -2.56 -10.54
N LEU A 207 -13.99 -2.72 -11.82
CA LEU A 207 -13.21 -3.84 -12.32
C LEU A 207 -11.83 -3.91 -11.66
N ALA A 208 -11.13 -2.79 -11.56
CA ALA A 208 -9.82 -2.72 -10.94
C ALA A 208 -9.87 -3.01 -9.42
N GLN A 209 -10.90 -2.53 -8.71
CA GLN A 209 -11.18 -2.88 -7.30
C GLN A 209 -11.41 -4.38 -7.11
N LEU A 210 -12.20 -4.99 -7.98
CA LEU A 210 -12.50 -6.41 -7.94
C LEU A 210 -11.27 -7.28 -8.23
N ARG A 211 -10.55 -7.01 -9.33
CA ARG A 211 -9.33 -7.76 -9.71
C ARG A 211 -8.34 -7.87 -8.54
N ARG A 212 -8.18 -6.78 -7.78
CA ARG A 212 -7.28 -6.72 -6.61
C ARG A 212 -7.82 -7.41 -5.38
N LYS A 213 -9.10 -7.24 -5.02
CA LYS A 213 -9.69 -7.99 -3.89
C LYS A 213 -9.52 -9.50 -4.10
N LEU A 214 -9.68 -9.96 -5.34
CA LEU A 214 -9.46 -11.35 -5.72
C LEU A 214 -7.99 -11.78 -5.75
N SER A 215 -7.02 -10.85 -5.87
CA SER A 215 -5.59 -11.21 -5.77
C SER A 215 -5.12 -11.33 -4.33
N LEU A 216 -5.87 -10.79 -3.38
CA LEU A 216 -5.55 -10.78 -1.96
C LEU A 216 -6.30 -11.86 -1.16
N SER A 217 -7.36 -12.47 -1.71
CA SER A 217 -8.12 -13.54 -1.05
C SER A 217 -7.43 -14.89 -1.21
N ASP A 218 -6.78 -15.37 -0.15
CA ASP A 218 -6.05 -16.66 -0.11
C ASP A 218 -6.97 -17.87 0.17
N SER A 219 -8.25 -17.81 -0.20
CA SER A 219 -9.20 -18.86 0.15
C SER A 219 -10.26 -19.13 -0.92
N THR A 220 -10.38 -20.42 -1.27
CA THR A 220 -11.51 -21.10 -1.94
C THR A 220 -11.85 -20.78 -3.40
N LEU A 221 -11.50 -19.62 -3.97
CA LEU A 221 -11.79 -19.32 -5.38
C LEU A 221 -10.63 -19.76 -6.29
N ARG A 222 -10.82 -20.83 -7.07
CA ARG A 222 -9.87 -21.19 -8.14
C ARG A 222 -10.06 -20.24 -9.33
N ARG A 223 -8.97 -19.58 -9.73
CA ARG A 223 -8.93 -18.62 -10.83
C ARG A 223 -8.84 -19.32 -12.18
N ILE A 224 -9.71 -18.95 -13.11
CA ILE A 224 -9.43 -19.03 -14.55
C ILE A 224 -9.69 -17.64 -15.11
N TYR A 225 -8.68 -17.03 -15.74
CA TYR A 225 -8.82 -15.75 -16.41
C TYR A 225 -9.06 -16.02 -17.90
N SER A 226 -10.05 -15.36 -18.51
CA SER A 226 -10.13 -15.26 -19.98
C SER A 226 -10.04 -13.80 -20.38
N ASP A 227 -9.15 -13.51 -21.32
CA ASP A 227 -8.79 -12.21 -21.91
C ASP A 227 -9.91 -11.60 -22.80
N PHE A 228 -11.16 -11.61 -22.35
CA PHE A 228 -12.19 -10.78 -22.96
C PHE A 228 -12.35 -9.55 -22.09
N ASP A 229 -11.78 -8.44 -22.59
CA ASP A 229 -11.92 -7.07 -22.12
C ASP A 229 -13.22 -6.86 -21.33
N ASP A 230 -13.14 -6.98 -19.99
CA ASP A 230 -14.19 -6.67 -18.99
C ASP A 230 -14.96 -7.83 -18.34
N LEU A 231 -14.69 -9.12 -18.66
CA LEU A 231 -15.28 -10.30 -17.99
C LEU A 231 -14.32 -10.94 -16.96
N ILE A 232 -14.76 -11.14 -15.71
CA ILE A 232 -14.04 -11.91 -14.68
C ILE A 232 -14.78 -13.21 -14.38
N LEU A 233 -14.06 -14.34 -14.42
CA LEU A 233 -14.60 -15.66 -14.10
C LEU A 233 -14.18 -16.13 -12.70
N PHE A 234 -15.15 -16.69 -11.98
CA PHE A 234 -15.06 -17.23 -10.64
C PHE A 234 -15.41 -18.70 -10.65
N MET A 235 -14.56 -19.57 -10.10
CA MET A 235 -14.94 -20.94 -9.77
C MET A 235 -15.34 -21.01 -8.31
N ILE A 236 -16.60 -21.33 -8.03
CA ILE A 236 -17.15 -21.37 -6.65
C ILE A 236 -17.14 -22.80 -6.07
N LYS A 237 -17.22 -23.81 -6.94
CA LYS A 237 -17.13 -25.26 -6.65
C LYS A 237 -16.38 -25.96 -7.78
N PRO A 238 -15.89 -27.21 -7.62
CA PRO A 238 -15.44 -28.01 -8.75
C PRO A 238 -16.51 -27.97 -9.85
N ASP A 239 -16.11 -27.52 -11.03
CA ASP A 239 -16.93 -27.49 -12.25
C ASP A 239 -18.10 -26.47 -12.27
N THR A 240 -18.18 -25.54 -11.31
CA THR A 240 -19.16 -24.42 -11.37
C THR A 240 -18.46 -23.08 -11.56
N TYR A 241 -18.75 -22.42 -12.68
CA TYR A 241 -18.24 -21.10 -13.01
C TYR A 241 -19.34 -20.05 -13.01
N ILE A 242 -19.04 -18.92 -12.37
CA ILE A 242 -19.82 -17.68 -12.46
C ILE A 242 -18.92 -16.63 -13.11
N GLY A 243 -19.43 -15.87 -14.08
CA GLY A 243 -18.74 -14.73 -14.67
C GLY A 243 -19.32 -13.41 -14.16
N MET A 244 -18.56 -12.32 -14.23
CA MET A 244 -19.11 -10.98 -14.08
C MET A 244 -18.48 -10.04 -15.10
N THR A 245 -19.30 -9.35 -15.90
CA THR A 245 -18.83 -8.22 -16.72
C THR A 245 -18.97 -6.94 -15.95
N THR A 246 -18.12 -5.96 -16.24
CA THR A 246 -18.18 -4.64 -15.59
C THR A 246 -18.58 -3.51 -16.55
N ASN A 247 -18.53 -3.72 -17.87
CA ASN A 247 -18.77 -2.71 -18.91
C ASN A 247 -19.50 -3.31 -20.12
N PRO A 248 -20.42 -2.60 -20.79
CA PRO A 248 -21.13 -1.39 -20.35
C PRO A 248 -22.20 -1.66 -19.29
N TYR A 249 -22.45 -2.94 -18.99
CA TYR A 249 -23.39 -3.38 -17.97
C TYR A 249 -22.67 -4.29 -16.98
N LEU A 250 -22.94 -4.05 -15.70
CA LEU A 250 -22.52 -4.94 -14.64
C LEU A 250 -23.46 -6.16 -14.70
N MET A 251 -22.98 -7.26 -15.30
CA MET A 251 -23.79 -8.46 -15.52
C MET A 251 -23.15 -9.66 -14.84
N VAL A 252 -23.96 -10.48 -14.17
CA VAL A 252 -23.51 -11.78 -13.65
C VAL A 252 -23.82 -12.84 -14.70
N TYR A 253 -22.89 -13.75 -14.98
CA TYR A 253 -23.03 -14.86 -15.91
C TYR A 253 -22.91 -16.20 -15.19
N VAL A 254 -23.56 -17.23 -15.69
CA VAL A 254 -23.31 -18.62 -15.28
C VAL A 254 -22.86 -19.42 -16.49
N TYR A 255 -21.88 -20.30 -16.28
CA TYR A 255 -21.45 -21.21 -17.34
C TYR A 255 -22.47 -22.34 -17.51
N ASN A 256 -22.98 -22.48 -18.73
CA ASN A 256 -23.82 -23.59 -19.14
C ASN A 256 -22.94 -24.68 -19.78
N GLU A 257 -22.82 -25.82 -19.08
CA GLU A 257 -22.04 -26.97 -19.57
C GLU A 257 -22.65 -27.62 -20.82
N ASP A 258 -23.98 -27.56 -20.98
CA ASP A 258 -24.68 -28.18 -22.11
C ASP A 258 -24.48 -27.38 -23.40
N GLU A 259 -24.33 -26.05 -23.30
CA GLU A 259 -24.16 -25.14 -24.43
C GLU A 259 -22.69 -24.70 -24.65
N ASP A 260 -21.77 -25.08 -23.77
CA ASP A 260 -20.36 -24.63 -23.77
C ASP A 260 -20.25 -23.10 -23.83
N ALA A 261 -21.15 -22.40 -23.13
CA ALA A 261 -21.36 -20.96 -23.26
C ALA A 261 -21.66 -20.28 -21.92
N MET A 262 -21.47 -18.95 -21.89
CA MET A 262 -21.83 -18.11 -20.75
C MET A 262 -23.19 -17.46 -20.97
N GLU A 263 -24.10 -17.62 -20.00
CA GLU A 263 -25.44 -17.03 -20.04
C GLU A 263 -25.58 -15.89 -19.03
N PRO A 264 -26.12 -14.72 -19.43
CA PRO A 264 -26.37 -13.61 -18.52
C PRO A 264 -27.51 -13.98 -17.55
N LEU A 265 -27.24 -13.87 -16.26
CA LEU A 265 -28.16 -14.20 -15.17
C LEU A 265 -28.88 -12.95 -14.63
N TYR A 266 -28.14 -11.86 -14.39
CA TYR A 266 -28.69 -10.61 -13.85
C TYR A 266 -28.01 -9.39 -14.45
N ASP A 267 -28.82 -8.38 -14.78
CA ASP A 267 -28.37 -6.99 -14.97
C ASP A 267 -28.48 -6.26 -13.64
N ILE A 268 -27.34 -5.82 -13.11
CA ILE A 268 -27.27 -5.05 -11.87
C ILE A 268 -26.81 -3.62 -12.11
N SER A 269 -26.97 -3.11 -13.33
CA SER A 269 -26.68 -1.71 -13.68
C SER A 269 -27.45 -0.69 -12.83
N GLU A 270 -28.68 -1.00 -12.39
CA GLU A 270 -29.44 -0.16 -11.44
C GLU A 270 -28.82 -0.08 -10.03
N LYS A 271 -27.79 -0.90 -9.75
CA LYS A 271 -27.03 -0.93 -8.50
C LYS A 271 -25.63 -0.30 -8.64
N SER A 272 -25.42 0.53 -9.66
CA SER A 272 -24.13 1.14 -10.00
C SER A 272 -23.48 1.94 -8.86
N GLU A 273 -24.25 2.38 -7.86
CA GLU A 273 -23.77 3.14 -6.71
C GLU A 273 -23.30 2.27 -5.54
N MET A 274 -23.41 0.94 -5.61
CA MET A 274 -22.87 0.05 -4.57
C MET A 274 -21.34 0.11 -4.55
N THR A 275 -20.77 0.18 -3.35
CA THR A 275 -19.35 -0.10 -3.14
C THR A 275 -19.04 -1.55 -3.51
N MET A 276 -17.79 -1.86 -3.84
CA MET A 276 -17.39 -3.24 -4.15
C MET A 276 -17.61 -4.20 -2.96
N ASP A 277 -17.51 -3.72 -1.72
CA ASP A 277 -17.83 -4.53 -0.54
C ASP A 277 -19.32 -4.81 -0.42
N GLU A 278 -20.19 -3.84 -0.71
CA GLU A 278 -21.63 -4.06 -0.78
C GLU A 278 -22.02 -4.98 -1.94
N MET A 279 -21.34 -4.86 -3.08
CA MET A 279 -21.57 -5.70 -4.25
C MET A 279 -21.13 -7.15 -3.99
N ILE A 280 -19.95 -7.35 -3.40
CA ILE A 280 -19.45 -8.67 -2.99
C ILE A 280 -20.31 -9.23 -1.86
N ALA A 281 -20.68 -8.43 -0.86
CA ALA A 281 -21.56 -8.86 0.23
C ALA A 281 -22.93 -9.24 -0.31
N TRP A 282 -23.53 -8.46 -1.21
CA TRP A 282 -24.78 -8.79 -1.89
C TRP A 282 -24.67 -10.07 -2.74
N PHE A 283 -23.54 -10.26 -3.42
CA PHE A 283 -23.27 -11.46 -4.20
C PHE A 283 -23.05 -12.71 -3.33
N LEU A 284 -22.38 -12.56 -2.18
CA LEU A 284 -22.02 -13.64 -1.26
C LEU A 284 -23.05 -13.89 -0.15
N GLU A 285 -23.90 -12.92 0.19
CA GLU A 285 -24.94 -13.02 1.22
C GLU A 285 -25.85 -14.23 0.97
N PRO A 286 -26.36 -14.46 -0.26
CA PRO A 286 -27.16 -15.64 -0.54
C PRO A 286 -26.36 -16.96 -0.48
N ILE A 287 -25.03 -16.91 -0.64
CA ILE A 287 -24.13 -18.07 -0.59
C ILE A 287 -23.79 -18.44 0.86
N ASN A 288 -23.62 -17.44 1.74
CA ASN A 288 -23.15 -17.60 3.11
C ASN A 288 -24.25 -17.86 4.13
N THR A 289 -25.50 -17.45 3.88
CA THR A 289 -26.60 -17.64 4.84
C THR A 289 -27.24 -19.02 4.78
N ASN A 290 -26.84 -19.91 3.86
CA ASN A 290 -27.58 -21.15 3.53
C ASN A 290 -29.08 -20.90 3.23
N GLU A 291 -29.51 -19.65 3.04
CA GLU A 291 -30.89 -19.32 2.69
C GLU A 291 -31.18 -19.55 1.21
N ILE A 292 -30.14 -19.71 0.39
CA ILE A 292 -30.26 -20.44 -0.86
C ILE A 292 -30.17 -21.93 -0.56
N ASP A 293 -31.35 -22.56 -0.48
CA ASP A 293 -31.48 -23.93 -0.95
C ASP A 293 -30.99 -23.96 -2.40
N PHE A 294 -29.82 -24.54 -2.65
CA PHE A 294 -29.25 -24.68 -3.99
C PHE A 294 -30.24 -25.35 -4.94
N THR A 295 -31.17 -26.18 -4.45
CA THR A 295 -32.27 -26.76 -5.23
C THR A 295 -33.25 -25.69 -5.71
N SER A 296 -33.46 -24.63 -4.93
CA SER A 296 -34.33 -23.48 -5.24
C SER A 296 -33.67 -22.48 -6.19
N PHE A 297 -32.36 -22.22 -6.05
CA PHE A 297 -31.60 -21.44 -7.04
C PHE A 297 -31.51 -22.17 -8.39
N THR A 298 -31.27 -23.48 -8.36
CA THR A 298 -31.32 -24.33 -9.56
C THR A 298 -32.74 -24.48 -10.12
N LYS A 299 -33.79 -24.49 -9.28
CA LYS A 299 -35.21 -24.47 -9.73
C LYS A 299 -35.60 -23.13 -10.33
N MET A 300 -35.11 -22.02 -9.81
CA MET A 300 -35.34 -20.69 -10.35
C MET A 300 -34.66 -20.56 -11.73
N LEU A 301 -33.41 -21.00 -11.86
CA LEU A 301 -32.70 -21.19 -13.13
C LEU A 301 -33.49 -22.07 -14.11
N LYS A 302 -33.99 -23.24 -13.66
CA LYS A 302 -34.85 -24.13 -14.48
C LYS A 302 -36.21 -23.54 -14.83
N SER A 303 -36.76 -22.65 -14.02
CA SER A 303 -38.06 -22.00 -14.29
C SER A 303 -37.96 -20.91 -15.34
N VAL A 304 -36.79 -20.28 -15.46
CA VAL A 304 -36.46 -19.31 -16.52
C VAL A 304 -36.14 -20.05 -17.83
N LEU A 305 -35.42 -21.18 -17.78
CA LEU A 305 -35.13 -22.02 -18.95
C LEU A 305 -36.38 -22.65 -19.58
N ASN A 306 -37.40 -23.01 -18.79
CA ASN A 306 -38.66 -23.59 -19.29
C ASN A 306 -39.71 -22.56 -19.74
N ALA A 307 -39.40 -21.26 -19.67
CA ALA A 307 -40.29 -20.19 -20.18
C ALA A 307 -39.94 -19.77 -21.62
N ALA A 308 -39.00 -20.48 -22.26
CA ALA A 308 -38.58 -20.30 -23.65
C ALA A 308 -38.89 -21.54 -24.50
N GLU A 309 -40.14 -22.04 -24.44
CA GLU A 309 -40.82 -22.70 -25.56
C GLU A 309 -42.02 -21.87 -26.01
#